data_AF-A0A8C2DCS3-F1
#
_entry.id   AF-A0A8C2DCS3-F1
#
_cell.length_a   1.000
_cell.length_b   1.000
_cell.length_c   1.000
_cell.angle_alpha   90.00
_cell.angle_beta   90.00
_cell.angle_gamma   90.00
#
_symmetry.space_group_name_H-M   'P 1'
#
loop_
_entity.id
_entity.type
_entity.pdbx_description
1 polymer ?
#
loop_
_entity_poly.entity_id
_entity_poly.type
_entity_poly.pdbx_seq_one_letter_code
_entity_poly.pdbx_strand_id
1 'polypeptide(L)'
;CFAELISNMVKSFRVSDLQTLLASMGRSKSGLKQDLVGRALRLVQTEYSPELLKNVRQLYETRFPKSSAWLAARRPESVPVNYPALNSSPRGTAQGTDYLNGIPKPAAPPAAEVKLVPLPFYHNLETLLPPTELIAQNSEKLQESQCVFELTPGQVEQIRNSSELRPGMKSVQVVLRICYTDSIGVQEDQYPPNIAVKVNQSYCHVPGYYPSNKPGVEPRRPCRPVNITPWLHLSTVTNRVTITWGNFGKRYSVAVYLVRVFTSGELFNQLKHCSVESPDRCRERIQDKLRFDPESEIATTGLRVSLICPLVKMRLGVPCRVLTCAHLQCFDAVFFLQMNEKKPTWTCPVCDKPAPFELLTIDGLLSEILKETPEDVEEIEYLTDGSWRPIRDDKEKERERENSRTPDCPVVDICVPEANGHSPAHSGTNQTGKPGSGGASAGTGGTSAGSGGGVVVDLTLDDSSDEEGGGGAEDSEDTDDSQDSPAPKRGRYDYDKDLVTAY
;
A
#
# COMPACT_ATOMS: atom_id res chain seq x y z
N CYS A 1 -2.54 -5.02 -17.15
CA CYS A 1 -2.37 -6.40 -16.62
C CYS A 1 -1.18 -7.17 -17.25
N PHE A 2 -1.30 -8.19 -18.13
CA PHE A 2 -0.14 -9.03 -18.52
C PHE A 2 0.98 -8.27 -19.25
N ALA A 3 0.69 -7.51 -20.33
CA ALA A 3 1.70 -6.74 -21.05
C ALA A 3 2.41 -5.68 -20.17
N GLU A 4 1.73 -5.24 -19.11
CA GLU A 4 2.20 -4.29 -18.12
C GLU A 4 3.06 -4.97 -17.03
N LEU A 5 2.72 -6.19 -16.61
CA LEU A 5 3.60 -7.04 -15.81
C LEU A 5 4.92 -7.29 -16.54
N ILE A 6 4.87 -7.70 -17.81
CA ILE A 6 6.05 -7.86 -18.68
C ILE A 6 6.82 -6.55 -18.82
N SER A 7 6.13 -5.41 -19.00
CA SER A 7 6.77 -4.09 -19.03
C SER A 7 7.47 -3.75 -17.73
N ASN A 8 6.91 -4.13 -16.58
CA ASN A 8 7.52 -3.89 -15.27
C ASN A 8 8.69 -4.84 -14.98
N MET A 9 8.66 -6.07 -15.50
CA MET A 9 9.81 -6.98 -15.53
C MET A 9 10.95 -6.37 -16.35
N VAL A 10 10.68 -5.87 -17.57
CA VAL A 10 11.68 -5.18 -18.42
C VAL A 10 12.27 -3.93 -17.73
N LYS A 11 11.46 -3.12 -17.03
CA LYS A 11 11.95 -1.96 -16.25
C LYS A 11 12.89 -2.36 -15.09
N SER A 12 12.82 -3.58 -14.59
CA SER A 12 13.67 -4.07 -13.48
C SER A 12 15.09 -4.47 -13.90
N PHE A 13 15.29 -4.74 -15.20
CA PHE A 13 16.53 -5.29 -15.76
C PHE A 13 17.75 -4.35 -15.63
N ARG A 14 18.96 -4.93 -15.63
CA ARG A 14 20.25 -4.24 -15.76
C ARG A 14 20.53 -3.95 -17.23
N VAL A 15 21.57 -3.16 -17.50
CA VAL A 15 22.09 -2.93 -18.85
C VAL A 15 22.43 -4.27 -19.52
N SER A 16 23.11 -5.18 -18.81
CA SER A 16 23.37 -6.56 -19.23
C SER A 16 22.13 -7.29 -19.73
N ASP A 17 21.07 -7.39 -18.91
CA ASP A 17 19.91 -8.22 -19.21
C ASP A 17 19.09 -7.61 -20.36
N LEU A 18 19.05 -6.27 -20.46
CA LEU A 18 18.49 -5.55 -21.60
C LEU A 18 19.29 -5.77 -22.88
N GLN A 19 20.62 -5.80 -22.81
CA GLN A 19 21.49 -6.10 -23.95
C GLN A 19 21.32 -7.55 -24.41
N THR A 20 21.25 -8.52 -23.49
CA THR A 20 20.94 -9.93 -23.79
C THR A 20 19.57 -10.06 -24.45
N LEU A 21 18.54 -9.41 -23.90
CA LEU A 21 17.19 -9.40 -24.48
C LEU A 21 17.18 -8.81 -25.90
N LEU A 22 17.75 -7.61 -26.08
CA LEU A 22 17.78 -6.92 -27.37
C LEU A 22 18.60 -7.70 -28.41
N ALA A 23 19.73 -8.30 -28.01
CA ALA A 23 20.51 -9.17 -28.88
C ALA A 23 19.75 -10.44 -29.29
N SER A 24 19.00 -11.07 -28.36
CA SER A 24 18.14 -12.23 -28.67
C SER A 24 17.01 -11.91 -29.66
N MET A 25 16.65 -10.63 -29.79
CA MET A 25 15.66 -10.10 -30.73
C MET A 25 16.30 -9.39 -31.94
N GLY A 26 17.61 -9.54 -32.17
CA GLY A 26 18.30 -8.93 -33.31
C GLY A 26 18.28 -7.39 -33.33
N ARG A 27 18.17 -6.73 -32.18
CA ARG A 27 18.17 -5.26 -32.05
C ARG A 27 19.49 -4.73 -31.48
N SER A 28 19.78 -3.45 -31.75
CA SER A 28 21.00 -2.79 -31.25
C SER A 28 21.09 -2.82 -29.72
N LYS A 29 22.29 -3.16 -29.23
CA LYS A 29 22.66 -3.30 -27.80
C LYS A 29 23.44 -2.10 -27.22
N SER A 30 23.82 -1.11 -28.03
CA SER A 30 24.54 0.09 -27.57
C SER A 30 23.58 1.20 -27.12
N GLY A 31 24.03 2.12 -26.26
CA GLY A 31 23.24 3.25 -25.73
C GLY A 31 22.95 3.12 -24.23
N LEU A 32 22.42 4.19 -23.62
CA LEU A 32 22.23 4.28 -22.18
C LEU A 32 21.08 3.37 -21.70
N LYS A 33 21.02 3.11 -20.39
CA LYS A 33 19.97 2.25 -19.81
C LYS A 33 18.56 2.70 -20.20
N GLN A 34 18.28 4.01 -20.26
CA GLN A 34 16.97 4.51 -20.68
C GLN A 34 16.65 4.18 -22.14
N ASP A 35 17.63 4.27 -23.04
CA ASP A 35 17.46 3.91 -24.47
C ASP A 35 17.23 2.41 -24.66
N LEU A 36 17.89 1.59 -23.85
CA LEU A 36 17.76 0.14 -23.86
C LEU A 36 16.39 -0.30 -23.31
N VAL A 37 15.94 0.28 -22.19
CA VAL A 37 14.58 0.10 -21.67
C VAL A 37 13.54 0.60 -22.69
N GLY A 38 13.74 1.77 -23.29
CA GLY A 38 12.85 2.37 -24.28
C GLY A 38 12.78 1.61 -25.62
N ARG A 39 13.77 0.78 -25.94
CA ARG A 39 13.72 -0.20 -27.04
C ARG A 39 13.02 -1.48 -26.62
N ALA A 40 13.38 -2.05 -25.46
CA ALA A 40 12.80 -3.29 -24.96
C ALA A 40 11.29 -3.16 -24.68
N LEU A 41 10.84 -2.03 -24.13
CA LEU A 41 9.43 -1.73 -23.95
C LEU A 41 8.69 -1.57 -25.28
N ARG A 42 9.30 -0.91 -26.29
CA ARG A 42 8.72 -0.81 -27.63
C ARG A 42 8.53 -2.19 -28.26
N LEU A 43 9.54 -3.08 -28.21
CA LEU A 43 9.40 -4.47 -28.70
C LEU A 43 8.23 -5.22 -28.03
N VAL A 44 8.10 -5.08 -26.71
CA VAL A 44 6.97 -5.67 -25.95
C VAL A 44 5.63 -5.08 -26.37
N GLN A 45 5.59 -3.82 -26.80
CA GLN A 45 4.36 -3.15 -27.27
C GLN A 45 4.03 -3.42 -28.75
N THR A 46 5.03 -3.63 -29.63
CA THR A 46 4.83 -3.72 -31.09
C THR A 46 4.88 -5.15 -31.64
N GLU A 47 5.65 -6.05 -31.04
CA GLU A 47 5.95 -7.36 -31.65
C GLU A 47 5.48 -8.56 -30.79
N TYR A 48 5.39 -8.41 -29.47
CA TYR A 48 4.70 -9.31 -28.52
C TYR A 48 4.87 -10.84 -28.77
N SER A 49 6.04 -11.29 -29.24
CA SER A 49 6.22 -12.69 -29.67
C SER A 49 6.33 -13.66 -28.49
N PRO A 50 5.94 -14.95 -28.65
CA PRO A 50 6.13 -15.98 -27.62
C PRO A 50 7.58 -16.07 -27.13
N GLU A 51 8.55 -15.91 -28.04
CA GLU A 51 9.99 -15.95 -27.81
C GLU A 51 10.46 -14.75 -26.98
N LEU A 52 10.02 -13.53 -27.32
CA LEU A 52 10.28 -12.33 -26.53
C LEU A 52 9.75 -12.49 -25.10
N LEU A 53 8.50 -12.94 -24.98
CA LEU A 53 7.86 -13.16 -23.69
C LEU A 53 8.51 -14.30 -22.89
N LYS A 54 9.06 -15.32 -23.55
CA LYS A 54 9.86 -16.38 -22.92
C LYS A 54 11.18 -15.81 -22.39
N ASN A 55 11.91 -15.04 -23.20
CA ASN A 55 13.20 -14.47 -22.82
C ASN A 55 13.06 -13.45 -21.66
N VAL A 56 12.01 -12.60 -21.67
CA VAL A 56 11.72 -11.71 -20.54
C VAL A 56 11.39 -12.50 -19.26
N ARG A 57 10.62 -13.59 -19.35
CA ARG A 57 10.36 -14.45 -18.17
C ARG A 57 11.63 -15.13 -17.67
N GLN A 58 12.42 -15.73 -18.55
CA GLN A 58 13.65 -16.43 -18.18
C GLN A 58 14.68 -15.49 -17.53
N LEU A 59 14.93 -14.30 -18.10
CA LEU A 59 15.84 -13.29 -17.54
C LEU A 59 15.34 -12.70 -16.21
N TYR A 60 14.03 -12.72 -15.97
CA TYR A 60 13.45 -12.31 -14.71
C TYR A 60 13.52 -13.44 -13.66
N GLU A 61 13.26 -14.70 -14.03
CA GLU A 61 13.25 -15.84 -13.12
C GLU A 61 14.65 -16.31 -12.70
N THR A 62 15.68 -16.15 -13.55
CA THR A 62 17.09 -16.36 -13.13
C THR A 62 17.56 -15.32 -12.12
N ARG A 63 16.94 -14.13 -12.11
CA ARG A 63 17.30 -13.00 -11.25
C ARG A 63 16.40 -12.86 -10.02
N PHE A 64 15.17 -13.34 -10.09
CA PHE A 64 14.19 -13.38 -9.02
C PHE A 64 13.61 -14.81 -8.92
N PRO A 65 14.38 -15.78 -8.40
CA PRO A 65 13.91 -17.16 -8.28
C PRO A 65 12.64 -17.24 -7.45
N LYS A 66 11.63 -17.94 -7.97
CA LYS A 66 10.38 -18.20 -7.25
C LYS A 66 10.64 -19.26 -6.18
N SER A 67 10.38 -18.93 -4.91
CA SER A 67 10.33 -19.93 -3.83
C SER A 67 9.11 -20.83 -4.03
N SER A 68 9.30 -21.97 -4.70
CA SER A 68 8.23 -22.90 -5.09
C SER A 68 7.80 -23.82 -3.93
N ALA A 69 7.46 -23.22 -2.78
CA ALA A 69 7.10 -23.92 -1.54
C ALA A 69 5.64 -23.70 -1.09
N TRP A 70 4.87 -22.84 -1.76
CA TRP A 70 3.61 -22.29 -1.21
C TRP A 70 2.29 -22.91 -1.70
N LEU A 71 2.31 -23.95 -2.54
CA LEU A 71 1.10 -24.62 -3.07
C LEU A 71 1.16 -26.15 -3.11
N ALA A 72 1.87 -26.78 -2.16
CA ALA A 72 2.02 -28.25 -2.09
C ALA A 72 1.67 -28.84 -0.72
N ALA A 73 0.48 -28.51 -0.20
CA ALA A 73 -0.10 -29.27 0.91
C ALA A 73 -0.40 -30.71 0.42
N ARG A 74 0.12 -31.71 1.14
CA ARG A 74 0.23 -33.10 0.68
C ARG A 74 -1.09 -33.73 0.24
N ARG A 75 -1.07 -34.44 -0.90
CA ARG A 75 -2.01 -35.52 -1.21
C ARG A 75 -1.19 -36.80 -1.50
N PRO A 76 -1.50 -37.97 -0.91
CA PRO A 76 -0.67 -39.16 -1.10
C PRO A 76 -0.70 -39.75 -2.52
N GLU A 77 0.44 -40.30 -2.91
CA GLU A 77 0.64 -41.33 -3.95
C GLU A 77 -0.05 -42.66 -3.55
N SER A 78 -0.35 -43.64 -4.41
CA SER A 78 -0.31 -43.76 -5.88
C SER A 78 -0.98 -45.08 -6.32
N VAL A 79 -1.65 -45.14 -7.49
CA VAL A 79 -1.70 -46.34 -8.36
C VAL A 79 -1.90 -45.89 -9.83
N PRO A 80 -1.11 -46.36 -10.81
CA PRO A 80 -1.37 -46.14 -12.23
C PRO A 80 -2.12 -47.32 -12.89
N VAL A 81 -3.03 -47.03 -13.84
CA VAL A 81 -3.66 -48.00 -14.76
C VAL A 81 -3.66 -47.38 -16.17
N ASN A 82 -3.61 -48.21 -17.22
CA ASN A 82 -3.15 -47.85 -18.56
C ASN A 82 -4.15 -48.24 -19.68
N TYR A 83 -3.90 -47.74 -20.90
CA TYR A 83 -4.56 -48.07 -22.18
C TYR A 83 -5.99 -47.50 -22.41
N PRO A 84 -6.53 -47.52 -23.65
CA PRO A 84 -6.01 -46.76 -24.79
C PRO A 84 -7.12 -45.99 -25.56
N ALA A 85 -6.74 -45.23 -26.59
CA ALA A 85 -7.69 -44.49 -27.44
C ALA A 85 -8.36 -45.35 -28.53
N LEU A 86 -9.59 -45.01 -28.92
CA LEU A 86 -10.27 -45.51 -30.12
C LEU A 86 -11.30 -44.51 -30.67
N ASN A 87 -11.51 -44.53 -31.99
CA ASN A 87 -12.45 -43.65 -32.72
C ASN A 87 -13.90 -44.14 -32.61
N SER A 88 -14.87 -43.23 -32.74
CA SER A 88 -16.06 -43.44 -33.59
C SER A 88 -16.82 -42.13 -33.87
N SER A 89 -17.32 -41.98 -35.10
CA SER A 89 -18.15 -40.85 -35.53
C SER A 89 -19.64 -41.25 -35.60
N PRO A 90 -20.59 -40.34 -35.35
CA PRO A 90 -21.96 -40.50 -35.81
C PRO A 90 -22.08 -40.25 -37.32
N ARG A 91 -23.01 -40.95 -37.97
CA ARG A 91 -23.33 -40.87 -39.40
C ARG A 91 -24.65 -40.10 -39.57
N GLY A 92 -24.69 -39.09 -40.45
CA GLY A 92 -25.88 -38.26 -40.66
C GLY A 92 -26.91 -38.87 -41.63
N THR A 93 -28.07 -38.22 -41.71
CA THR A 93 -29.12 -38.46 -42.73
C THR A 93 -29.54 -37.15 -43.38
N ALA A 94 -29.77 -37.22 -44.69
CA ALA A 94 -30.26 -36.14 -45.55
C ALA A 94 -31.79 -36.00 -45.45
N GLN A 95 -32.51 -35.05 -46.07
CA GLN A 95 -32.16 -33.89 -46.90
C GLN A 95 -33.36 -32.93 -46.91
N GLY A 96 -33.14 -31.63 -47.15
CA GLY A 96 -34.22 -30.65 -47.36
C GLY A 96 -33.63 -29.36 -47.91
N THR A 97 -34.06 -28.95 -49.10
CA THR A 97 -33.49 -27.80 -49.81
C THR A 97 -34.03 -26.48 -49.27
N ASP A 98 -33.15 -25.48 -49.11
CA ASP A 98 -33.27 -24.26 -49.88
C ASP A 98 -31.92 -23.52 -49.99
N TYR A 99 -31.71 -22.84 -51.11
CA TYR A 99 -30.50 -22.06 -51.39
C TYR A 99 -30.84 -20.57 -51.35
N LEU A 100 -30.15 -19.78 -50.49
CA LEU A 100 -29.49 -18.50 -50.81
C LEU A 100 -28.94 -17.81 -49.54
N ASN A 101 -27.79 -17.14 -49.67
CA ASN A 101 -27.17 -16.23 -48.69
C ASN A 101 -27.09 -16.69 -47.22
N GLY A 102 -26.21 -17.66 -46.96
CA GLY A 102 -25.77 -18.01 -45.59
C GLY A 102 -24.27 -17.81 -45.38
N ILE A 103 -23.80 -16.57 -45.18
CA ILE A 103 -22.48 -16.35 -44.55
C ILE A 103 -22.63 -16.70 -43.07
N PRO A 104 -21.85 -17.64 -42.50
CA PRO A 104 -21.85 -17.89 -41.07
C PRO A 104 -21.38 -16.62 -40.36
N LYS A 105 -22.29 -15.92 -39.67
CA LYS A 105 -21.91 -14.81 -38.78
C LYS A 105 -20.89 -15.37 -37.79
N PRO A 106 -19.65 -14.84 -37.72
CA PRO A 106 -18.65 -15.38 -36.81
C PRO A 106 -19.21 -15.36 -35.40
N ALA A 107 -19.08 -16.50 -34.70
CA ALA A 107 -19.47 -16.59 -33.30
C ALA A 107 -18.78 -15.44 -32.54
N ALA A 108 -19.57 -14.63 -31.84
CA ALA A 108 -19.03 -13.48 -31.13
C ALA A 108 -17.91 -13.97 -30.19
N PRO A 109 -16.74 -13.29 -30.15
CA PRO A 109 -15.71 -13.65 -29.19
C PRO A 109 -16.33 -13.60 -27.79
N PRO A 110 -15.98 -14.55 -26.89
CA PRO A 110 -16.57 -14.60 -25.55
C PRO A 110 -16.36 -13.23 -24.89
N ALA A 111 -17.48 -12.58 -24.53
CA ALA A 111 -17.46 -11.22 -24.03
C ALA A 111 -16.51 -11.13 -22.83
N ALA A 112 -15.47 -10.32 -22.95
CA ALA A 112 -14.39 -10.33 -21.96
C ALA A 112 -14.92 -9.80 -20.62
N GLU A 113 -14.96 -10.71 -19.66
CA GLU A 113 -15.53 -10.57 -18.32
C GLU A 113 -14.83 -9.44 -17.56
N VAL A 114 -15.60 -8.43 -17.13
CA VAL A 114 -15.10 -7.33 -16.30
C VAL A 114 -14.58 -7.89 -14.98
N LYS A 115 -13.36 -7.51 -14.57
CA LYS A 115 -12.71 -8.02 -13.35
C LYS A 115 -12.23 -6.87 -12.49
N LEU A 116 -12.65 -6.87 -11.22
CA LEU A 116 -12.23 -5.88 -10.24
C LEU A 116 -10.85 -6.22 -9.64
N VAL A 117 -10.08 -5.20 -9.30
CA VAL A 117 -8.77 -5.34 -8.62
C VAL A 117 -8.95 -6.04 -7.25
N PRO A 118 -8.07 -6.98 -6.85
CA PRO A 118 -8.06 -7.48 -5.48
C PRO A 118 -7.71 -6.34 -4.51
N LEU A 119 -8.32 -6.35 -3.32
CA LEU A 119 -8.07 -5.36 -2.28
C LEU A 119 -7.50 -6.08 -1.05
N PRO A 120 -6.27 -5.78 -0.59
CA PRO A 120 -5.63 -6.55 0.47
C PRO A 120 -6.44 -6.64 1.78
N PHE A 121 -7.22 -5.60 2.11
CA PHE A 121 -8.08 -5.59 3.30
C PHE A 121 -9.44 -6.30 3.12
N TYR A 122 -9.78 -6.78 1.92
CA TYR A 122 -11.06 -7.42 1.59
C TYR A 122 -10.82 -8.69 0.75
N HIS A 123 -10.71 -9.83 1.43
CA HIS A 123 -10.58 -11.12 0.75
C HIS A 123 -11.95 -11.61 0.29
N ASN A 124 -12.15 -11.71 -1.02
CA ASN A 124 -13.37 -12.28 -1.62
C ASN A 124 -13.53 -13.75 -1.21
N LEU A 125 -14.68 -14.06 -0.60
CA LEU A 125 -15.08 -15.41 -0.22
C LEU A 125 -16.03 -15.99 -1.28
N GLU A 126 -17.06 -15.22 -1.62
CA GLU A 126 -18.07 -15.60 -2.63
C GLU A 126 -18.54 -14.38 -3.44
N THR A 127 -18.95 -14.61 -4.68
CA THR A 127 -19.60 -13.62 -5.54
C THR A 127 -21.11 -13.78 -5.43
N LEU A 128 -21.81 -12.81 -4.85
CA LEU A 128 -23.28 -12.81 -4.70
C LEU A 128 -23.96 -12.19 -5.92
N LEU A 129 -23.30 -11.23 -6.57
CA LEU A 129 -23.69 -10.68 -7.87
C LEU A 129 -22.41 -10.46 -8.70
N PRO A 130 -22.25 -11.11 -9.87
CA PRO A 130 -21.13 -10.86 -10.76
C PRO A 130 -21.20 -9.44 -11.36
N PRO A 131 -20.07 -8.89 -11.88
CA PRO A 131 -20.03 -7.57 -12.53
C PRO A 131 -21.11 -7.38 -13.60
N THR A 132 -22.17 -6.66 -13.24
CA THR A 132 -23.40 -6.44 -14.01
C THR A 132 -23.44 -4.99 -14.46
N GLU A 133 -23.62 -4.73 -15.76
CA GLU A 133 -23.65 -3.38 -16.31
C GLU A 133 -24.87 -2.58 -15.82
N LEU A 134 -24.64 -1.34 -15.39
CA LEU A 134 -25.67 -0.35 -15.05
C LEU A 134 -26.24 0.20 -16.36
N ILE A 135 -27.34 -0.40 -16.81
CA ILE A 135 -28.03 0.00 -18.04
C ILE A 135 -28.92 1.21 -17.75
N ALA A 136 -28.77 2.26 -18.55
CA ALA A 136 -29.66 3.42 -18.55
C ALA A 136 -31.02 3.05 -19.16
N GLN A 137 -32.12 3.41 -18.48
CA GLN A 137 -33.48 3.05 -18.87
C GLN A 137 -34.14 4.10 -19.78
N ASN A 138 -33.68 5.35 -19.73
CA ASN A 138 -34.22 6.47 -20.49
C ASN A 138 -33.09 7.45 -20.91
N SER A 139 -33.46 8.61 -21.45
CA SER A 139 -32.53 9.66 -21.90
C SER A 139 -32.12 10.67 -20.81
N GLU A 140 -32.53 10.48 -19.56
CA GLU A 140 -32.25 11.42 -18.47
C GLU A 140 -30.79 11.31 -17.96
N LYS A 141 -30.27 12.41 -17.41
CA LYS A 141 -28.90 12.45 -16.86
C LYS A 141 -28.77 11.69 -15.54
N LEU A 142 -29.86 11.54 -14.79
CA LEU A 142 -29.90 10.71 -13.60
C LEU A 142 -30.65 9.41 -13.95
N GLN A 143 -30.06 8.27 -13.58
CA GLN A 143 -30.57 6.94 -13.86
C GLN A 143 -30.80 6.20 -12.55
N GLU A 144 -31.82 5.33 -12.51
CA GLU A 144 -31.93 4.29 -11.50
C GLU A 144 -31.76 2.92 -12.14
N SER A 145 -30.81 2.14 -11.62
CA SER A 145 -30.57 0.75 -12.02
C SER A 145 -30.68 -0.14 -10.78
N GLN A 146 -31.22 -1.34 -10.95
CA GLN A 146 -31.56 -2.21 -9.83
C GLN A 146 -31.06 -3.64 -10.04
N CYS A 147 -30.53 -4.24 -8.97
CA CYS A 147 -30.15 -5.64 -8.92
C CYS A 147 -30.72 -6.32 -7.67
N VAL A 148 -30.76 -7.65 -7.69
CA VAL A 148 -31.27 -8.48 -6.60
C VAL A 148 -30.35 -9.68 -6.38
N PHE A 149 -30.26 -10.16 -5.14
CA PHE A 149 -29.56 -11.40 -4.80
C PHE A 149 -30.19 -12.03 -3.54
N GLU A 150 -29.91 -13.30 -3.29
CA GLU A 150 -30.33 -14.02 -2.09
C GLU A 150 -29.12 -14.54 -1.33
N LEU A 151 -29.22 -14.60 0.00
CA LEU A 151 -28.19 -15.18 0.85
C LEU A 151 -28.52 -16.64 1.14
N THR A 152 -27.53 -17.52 1.01
CA THR A 152 -27.68 -18.91 1.47
C THR A 152 -27.70 -18.96 3.00
N PRO A 153 -28.30 -19.99 3.64
CA PRO A 153 -28.26 -20.14 5.09
C PRO A 153 -26.84 -20.15 5.68
N GLY A 154 -25.86 -20.70 4.93
CA GLY A 154 -24.46 -20.70 5.33
C GLY A 154 -23.85 -19.29 5.34
N GLN A 155 -24.11 -18.49 4.30
CA GLN A 155 -23.65 -17.10 4.21
C GLN A 155 -24.28 -16.23 5.33
N VAL A 156 -25.59 -16.42 5.60
CA VAL A 156 -26.29 -15.74 6.71
C VAL A 156 -25.62 -16.04 8.05
N GLU A 157 -25.35 -17.30 8.33
CA GLU A 157 -24.73 -17.73 9.59
C GLU A 157 -23.27 -17.25 9.71
N GLN A 158 -22.52 -17.27 8.60
CA GLN A 158 -21.16 -16.77 8.50
C GLN A 158 -21.06 -15.25 8.74
N ILE A 159 -22.05 -14.47 8.31
CA ILE A 159 -22.15 -13.04 8.63
C ILE A 159 -22.45 -12.85 10.13
N ARG A 160 -23.47 -13.55 10.66
CA ARG A 160 -23.92 -13.43 12.06
C ARG A 160 -22.81 -13.78 13.06
N ASN A 161 -22.13 -14.90 12.84
CA ASN A 161 -21.11 -15.45 13.75
C ASN A 161 -19.72 -14.87 13.51
N SER A 162 -19.57 -13.85 12.65
CA SER A 162 -18.29 -13.21 12.41
C SER A 162 -17.81 -12.37 13.60
N SER A 163 -16.50 -12.40 13.85
CA SER A 163 -15.88 -11.65 14.94
C SER A 163 -15.95 -10.15 14.69
N GLU A 164 -16.00 -9.35 15.75
CA GLU A 164 -15.88 -7.90 15.64
C GLU A 164 -14.41 -7.49 15.60
N LEU A 165 -14.07 -6.65 14.63
CA LEU A 165 -12.74 -6.06 14.49
C LEU A 165 -12.66 -4.74 15.28
N ARG A 166 -13.78 -4.03 15.37
CA ARG A 166 -14.01 -2.75 16.07
C ARG A 166 -15.50 -2.68 16.45
N PRO A 167 -15.92 -1.83 17.40
CA PRO A 167 -17.34 -1.62 17.70
C PRO A 167 -18.15 -1.36 16.43
N GLY A 168 -19.17 -2.19 16.18
CA GLY A 168 -20.03 -2.11 14.99
C GLY A 168 -19.42 -2.58 13.66
N MET A 169 -18.16 -3.06 13.64
CA MET A 169 -17.49 -3.53 12.42
C MET A 169 -17.14 -5.02 12.48
N LYS A 170 -17.96 -5.83 11.83
CA LYS A 170 -17.80 -7.28 11.65
C LYS A 170 -16.66 -7.65 10.69
N SER A 171 -16.05 -8.81 10.90
CA SER A 171 -14.95 -9.35 10.08
C SER A 171 -15.42 -10.07 8.81
N VAL A 172 -16.71 -10.40 8.70
CA VAL A 172 -17.34 -10.83 7.44
C VAL A 172 -18.39 -9.79 7.08
N GLN A 173 -18.36 -9.34 5.84
CA GLN A 173 -19.25 -8.30 5.32
C GLN A 173 -19.73 -8.67 3.93
N VAL A 174 -20.91 -8.17 3.56
CA VAL A 174 -21.33 -8.07 2.16
C VAL A 174 -21.01 -6.66 1.67
N VAL A 175 -20.22 -6.57 0.62
CA VAL A 175 -19.78 -5.31 0.03
C VAL A 175 -20.21 -5.19 -1.43
N LEU A 176 -20.67 -4.00 -1.79
CA LEU A 176 -20.94 -3.60 -3.16
C LEU A 176 -19.72 -2.85 -3.71
N ARG A 177 -19.30 -3.19 -4.94
CA ARG A 177 -18.21 -2.54 -5.67
C ARG A 177 -18.73 -2.05 -7.02
N ILE A 178 -18.23 -0.92 -7.48
CA ILE A 178 -18.57 -0.34 -8.80
C ILE A 178 -17.27 0.01 -9.52
N CYS A 179 -17.22 -0.24 -10.82
CA CYS A 179 -16.09 0.10 -11.70
C CYS A 179 -16.60 0.46 -13.09
N TYR A 180 -15.71 0.83 -14.01
CA TYR A 180 -16.08 1.01 -15.42
C TYR A 180 -16.40 -0.32 -16.12
N THR A 181 -17.36 -0.29 -17.05
CA THR A 181 -17.60 -1.40 -17.99
C THR A 181 -16.62 -1.32 -19.16
N ASP A 182 -15.34 -1.49 -18.87
CA ASP A 182 -14.32 -1.81 -19.86
C ASP A 182 -14.01 -3.31 -19.78
N SER A 183 -14.00 -3.96 -20.94
CA SER A 183 -13.78 -5.39 -21.11
C SER A 183 -12.29 -5.76 -21.16
N ILE A 184 -11.39 -4.78 -21.15
CA ILE A 184 -9.94 -4.99 -21.17
C ILE A 184 -9.35 -4.87 -19.75
N GLY A 185 -8.75 -5.96 -19.27
CA GLY A 185 -7.85 -5.93 -18.11
C GLY A 185 -8.54 -6.11 -16.75
N VAL A 186 -8.12 -5.32 -15.77
CA VAL A 186 -8.58 -5.38 -14.38
C VAL A 186 -8.86 -3.94 -13.94
N GLN A 187 -10.06 -3.69 -13.44
CA GLN A 187 -10.60 -2.37 -13.14
C GLN A 187 -10.47 -2.03 -11.66
N GLU A 188 -10.16 -0.77 -11.36
CA GLU A 188 -10.21 -0.23 -9.99
C GLU A 188 -11.65 0.12 -9.59
N ASP A 189 -11.92 0.27 -8.29
CA ASP A 189 -13.21 0.82 -7.84
C ASP A 189 -13.35 2.27 -8.32
N GLN A 190 -14.43 2.56 -9.03
CA GLN A 190 -14.80 3.89 -9.48
C GLN A 190 -16.32 4.04 -9.43
N TYR A 191 -16.80 4.96 -8.60
CA TYR A 191 -18.21 5.33 -8.59
C TYR A 191 -18.55 6.24 -9.77
N PRO A 192 -19.78 6.17 -10.31
CA PRO A 192 -20.30 7.17 -11.24
C PRO A 192 -20.52 8.54 -10.54
N PRO A 193 -20.70 9.63 -11.32
CA PRO A 193 -21.23 10.89 -10.79
C PRO A 193 -22.58 10.66 -10.10
N ASN A 194 -22.93 11.51 -9.13
CA ASN A 194 -24.23 11.50 -8.44
C ASN A 194 -24.64 10.14 -7.85
N ILE A 195 -23.68 9.33 -7.42
CA ILE A 195 -23.92 8.00 -6.84
C ILE A 195 -24.75 8.08 -5.54
N ALA A 196 -25.85 7.34 -5.50
CA ALA A 196 -26.54 6.98 -4.27
C ALA A 196 -26.90 5.49 -4.31
N VAL A 197 -26.88 4.82 -3.16
CA VAL A 197 -27.18 3.39 -3.06
C VAL A 197 -28.25 3.19 -1.99
N LYS A 198 -29.32 2.49 -2.37
CA LYS A 198 -30.42 2.10 -1.50
C LYS A 198 -30.47 0.57 -1.43
N VAL A 199 -30.52 0.05 -0.21
CA VAL A 199 -30.53 -1.38 0.09
C VAL A 199 -31.84 -1.69 0.81
N ASN A 200 -32.66 -2.53 0.19
CA ASN A 200 -34.04 -2.80 0.58
C ASN A 200 -34.84 -1.49 0.73
N GLN A 201 -35.19 -1.07 1.96
CA GLN A 201 -35.92 0.16 2.21
C GLN A 201 -35.04 1.39 2.50
N SER A 202 -33.73 1.23 2.73
CA SER A 202 -32.89 2.26 3.35
C SER A 202 -31.70 2.69 2.49
N TYR A 203 -31.34 3.96 2.54
CA TYR A 203 -30.10 4.45 1.93
C TYR A 203 -28.88 4.06 2.77
N CYS A 204 -27.78 3.66 2.12
CA CYS A 204 -26.50 3.39 2.78
C CYS A 204 -25.47 4.49 2.49
N HIS A 205 -24.55 4.69 3.44
CA HIS A 205 -23.48 5.68 3.31
C HIS A 205 -22.38 5.18 2.34
N VAL A 206 -22.23 5.88 1.21
CA VAL A 206 -21.21 5.59 0.19
C VAL A 206 -19.83 6.16 0.60
N PRO A 207 -18.82 5.34 0.95
CA PRO A 207 -17.60 5.85 1.57
C PRO A 207 -16.72 6.69 0.63
N GLY A 208 -16.39 7.91 1.05
CA GLY A 208 -15.46 8.79 0.32
C GLY A 208 -16.09 9.57 -0.84
N TYR A 209 -17.38 9.37 -1.10
CA TYR A 209 -18.16 10.23 -1.99
C TYR A 209 -18.40 11.61 -1.34
N TYR A 210 -18.32 12.66 -2.15
CA TYR A 210 -18.74 14.02 -1.82
C TYR A 210 -19.49 14.56 -3.05
N PRO A 211 -20.70 15.11 -2.91
CA PRO A 211 -21.43 15.70 -4.03
C PRO A 211 -20.63 16.81 -4.73
N SER A 212 -20.78 16.89 -6.04
CA SER A 212 -20.18 17.95 -6.88
C SER A 212 -21.27 18.73 -7.58
N ASN A 213 -21.33 20.03 -7.34
CA ASN A 213 -22.26 20.93 -8.04
C ASN A 213 -21.93 21.07 -9.55
N LYS A 214 -20.74 20.61 -9.99
CA LYS A 214 -20.37 20.52 -11.40
C LYS A 214 -20.88 19.18 -11.99
N PRO A 215 -21.77 19.19 -13.00
CA PRO A 215 -22.33 17.98 -13.59
C PRO A 215 -21.26 17.05 -14.18
N GLY A 216 -21.51 15.73 -14.12
CA GLY A 216 -20.63 14.72 -14.72
C GLY A 216 -19.27 14.53 -14.04
N VAL A 217 -18.97 15.26 -12.95
CA VAL A 217 -17.70 15.10 -12.23
C VAL A 217 -17.72 13.82 -11.40
N GLU A 218 -16.81 12.92 -11.73
CA GLU A 218 -16.57 11.67 -11.00
C GLU A 218 -15.82 11.93 -9.67
N PRO A 219 -16.05 11.11 -8.64
CA PRO A 219 -15.30 11.22 -7.38
C PRO A 219 -13.80 11.01 -7.60
N ARG A 220 -12.99 12.03 -7.32
CA ARG A 220 -11.52 12.02 -7.46
C ARG A 220 -10.76 11.37 -6.31
N ARG A 221 -11.45 10.94 -5.25
CA ARG A 221 -10.85 10.18 -4.14
C ARG A 221 -10.93 8.69 -4.49
N PRO A 222 -9.94 7.85 -4.12
CA PRO A 222 -10.03 6.41 -4.31
C PRO A 222 -11.34 5.87 -3.74
N CYS A 223 -12.19 5.32 -4.63
CA CYS A 223 -13.46 4.74 -4.25
C CYS A 223 -13.21 3.44 -3.46
N ARG A 224 -14.22 2.96 -2.73
CA ARG A 224 -14.08 1.81 -1.83
C ARG A 224 -15.26 0.86 -1.97
N PRO A 225 -15.13 -0.40 -1.52
CA PRO A 225 -16.28 -1.26 -1.31
C PRO A 225 -17.27 -0.59 -0.35
N VAL A 226 -18.53 -0.47 -0.78
CA VAL A 226 -19.63 0.00 0.05
C VAL A 226 -20.11 -1.17 0.89
N ASN A 227 -19.85 -1.16 2.19
CA ASN A 227 -20.41 -2.16 3.11
C ASN A 227 -21.94 -2.01 3.15
N ILE A 228 -22.67 -2.98 2.61
CA ILE A 228 -24.14 -2.98 2.60
C ILE A 228 -24.75 -3.90 3.67
N THR A 229 -23.93 -4.69 4.37
CA THR A 229 -24.35 -5.65 5.41
C THR A 229 -25.39 -5.13 6.41
N PRO A 230 -25.29 -3.89 6.96
CA PRO A 230 -26.24 -3.41 7.98
C PRO A 230 -27.69 -3.26 7.50
N TRP A 231 -27.93 -3.24 6.19
CA TRP A 231 -29.26 -3.03 5.59
C TRP A 231 -29.83 -4.30 4.93
N LEU A 232 -29.14 -5.44 5.04
CA LEU A 232 -29.58 -6.70 4.45
C LEU A 232 -30.61 -7.43 5.30
N HIS A 233 -31.55 -8.08 4.62
CA HIS A 233 -32.31 -9.18 5.19
C HIS A 233 -31.36 -10.38 5.34
N LEU A 234 -30.87 -10.61 6.57
CA LEU A 234 -30.03 -11.75 6.93
C LEU A 234 -30.86 -13.04 7.05
N SER A 235 -31.41 -13.46 5.91
CA SER A 235 -32.25 -14.64 5.69
C SER A 235 -32.21 -15.00 4.19
N THR A 236 -32.94 -16.04 3.77
CA THR A 236 -33.12 -16.40 2.35
C THR A 236 -34.13 -15.49 1.61
N VAL A 237 -34.51 -14.34 2.17
CA VAL A 237 -35.37 -13.36 1.49
C VAL A 237 -34.53 -12.57 0.48
N THR A 238 -35.09 -12.35 -0.70
CA THR A 238 -34.47 -11.57 -1.76
C THR A 238 -34.07 -10.17 -1.28
N ASN A 239 -32.77 -9.89 -1.29
CA ASN A 239 -32.22 -8.57 -1.04
C ASN A 239 -32.22 -7.76 -2.34
N ARG A 240 -32.66 -6.50 -2.26
CA ARG A 240 -32.80 -5.58 -3.40
C ARG A 240 -31.84 -4.41 -3.23
N VAL A 241 -31.05 -4.14 -4.27
CA VAL A 241 -30.16 -2.97 -4.29
C VAL A 241 -30.53 -2.08 -5.47
N THR A 242 -30.89 -0.85 -5.16
CA THR A 242 -31.12 0.23 -6.12
C THR A 242 -29.88 1.12 -6.13
N ILE A 243 -29.35 1.41 -7.31
CA ILE A 243 -28.23 2.30 -7.56
C ILE A 243 -28.75 3.49 -8.37
N THR A 244 -28.76 4.67 -7.78
CA THR A 244 -28.98 5.94 -8.49
C THR A 244 -27.64 6.47 -8.96
N TRP A 245 -27.52 6.86 -10.23
CA TRP A 245 -26.24 7.28 -10.83
C TRP A 245 -26.39 8.28 -11.97
N GLY A 246 -25.35 9.07 -12.22
CA GLY A 246 -25.29 10.03 -13.32
C GLY A 246 -24.80 9.39 -14.62
N ASN A 247 -25.67 9.29 -15.62
CA ASN A 247 -25.28 8.91 -16.97
C ASN A 247 -24.71 10.11 -17.75
N PHE A 248 -23.39 10.14 -17.87
CA PHE A 248 -22.64 11.13 -18.65
C PHE A 248 -21.79 10.47 -19.74
N GLY A 249 -22.31 9.40 -20.37
CA GLY A 249 -21.67 8.72 -21.51
C GLY A 249 -20.57 7.70 -21.16
N LYS A 250 -20.24 7.55 -19.87
CA LYS A 250 -19.41 6.45 -19.35
C LYS A 250 -20.29 5.31 -18.81
N ARG A 251 -19.84 4.08 -19.02
CA ARG A 251 -20.55 2.84 -18.63
C ARG A 251 -19.92 2.26 -17.36
N TYR A 252 -20.74 1.70 -16.47
CA TYR A 252 -20.33 1.23 -15.16
C TYR A 252 -20.89 -0.16 -14.87
N SER A 253 -20.12 -1.01 -14.18
CA SER A 253 -20.56 -2.32 -13.72
C SER A 253 -20.55 -2.40 -12.20
N VAL A 254 -21.64 -2.90 -11.62
CA VAL A 254 -21.79 -3.18 -10.18
C VAL A 254 -21.58 -4.66 -9.89
N ALA A 255 -20.93 -4.99 -8.78
CA ALA A 255 -20.78 -6.34 -8.28
C ALA A 255 -21.00 -6.37 -6.76
N VAL A 256 -21.43 -7.53 -6.25
CA VAL A 256 -21.66 -7.73 -4.80
C VAL A 256 -20.90 -8.98 -4.36
N TYR A 257 -20.10 -8.85 -3.33
CA TYR A 257 -19.23 -9.91 -2.80
C TYR A 257 -19.47 -10.13 -1.31
N LEU A 258 -19.43 -11.39 -0.89
CA LEU A 258 -19.18 -11.75 0.49
C LEU A 258 -17.66 -11.75 0.71
N VAL A 259 -17.19 -10.97 1.69
CA VAL A 259 -15.76 -10.74 1.93
C VAL A 259 -15.39 -10.96 3.39
N ARG A 260 -14.18 -11.49 3.63
CA ARG A 260 -13.50 -11.32 4.93
C ARG A 260 -12.77 -9.99 4.91
N VAL A 261 -13.07 -9.13 5.88
CA VAL A 261 -12.31 -7.91 6.15
C VAL A 261 -11.13 -8.24 7.04
N PHE A 262 -9.96 -7.72 6.69
CA PHE A 262 -8.71 -7.86 7.45
C PHE A 262 -8.34 -6.53 8.09
N THR A 263 -7.70 -6.60 9.25
CA THR A 263 -7.01 -5.48 9.90
C THR A 263 -5.56 -5.35 9.40
N SER A 264 -4.99 -4.16 9.58
CA SER A 264 -3.55 -3.92 9.41
C SER A 264 -2.66 -4.87 10.23
N GLY A 265 -3.13 -5.31 11.41
CA GLY A 265 -2.45 -6.32 12.24
C GLY A 265 -2.46 -7.72 11.62
N GLU A 266 -3.58 -8.16 11.05
CA GLU A 266 -3.66 -9.45 10.36
C GLU A 266 -2.80 -9.47 9.09
N LEU A 267 -2.84 -8.41 8.27
CA LEU A 267 -1.99 -8.31 7.09
C LEU A 267 -0.49 -8.21 7.44
N PHE A 268 -0.14 -7.55 8.55
CA PHE A 268 1.21 -7.54 9.08
C PHE A 268 1.69 -8.92 9.53
N ASN A 269 0.82 -9.69 10.20
CA ASN A 269 1.10 -11.06 10.57
C ASN A 269 1.27 -11.95 9.32
N GLN A 270 0.45 -11.77 8.28
CA GLN A 270 0.64 -12.46 7.00
C GLN A 270 1.99 -12.10 6.35
N LEU A 271 2.34 -10.81 6.31
CA LEU A 271 3.62 -10.34 5.76
C LEU A 271 4.82 -10.99 6.46
N LYS A 272 4.77 -11.07 7.81
CA LYS A 272 5.81 -11.73 8.64
C LYS A 272 6.01 -13.22 8.35
N HIS A 273 5.00 -13.95 7.91
CA HIS A 273 5.11 -15.38 7.61
C HIS A 273 5.38 -15.67 6.13
N CYS A 274 5.04 -14.74 5.22
CA CYS A 274 5.07 -14.98 3.78
C CYS A 274 6.15 -14.18 3.01
N SER A 275 6.63 -13.06 3.55
CA SER A 275 7.55 -12.14 2.84
C SER A 275 8.57 -11.46 3.77
N VAL A 276 9.47 -12.27 4.31
CA VAL A 276 10.72 -11.82 4.93
C VAL A 276 11.87 -12.22 4.02
N GLU A 277 12.75 -11.29 3.71
CA GLU A 277 13.92 -11.52 2.87
C GLU A 277 15.15 -11.82 3.74
N SER A 278 15.94 -12.83 3.38
CA SER A 278 17.10 -13.24 4.19
C SER A 278 18.18 -12.14 4.24
N PRO A 279 18.95 -12.04 5.34
CA PRO A 279 20.04 -11.06 5.46
C PRO A 279 21.06 -11.17 4.32
N ASP A 280 21.41 -12.40 3.93
CA ASP A 280 22.36 -12.64 2.83
C ASP A 280 21.84 -12.14 1.49
N ARG A 281 20.55 -12.32 1.17
CA ARG A 281 19.95 -11.80 -0.07
C ARG A 281 19.81 -10.27 -0.05
N CYS A 282 19.64 -9.69 1.13
CA CYS A 282 19.72 -8.24 1.31
C CYS A 282 21.16 -7.74 1.08
N ARG A 283 22.17 -8.45 1.60
CA ARG A 283 23.61 -8.20 1.37
C ARG A 283 24.00 -8.33 -0.10
N GLU A 284 23.54 -9.37 -0.80
CA GLU A 284 23.71 -9.56 -2.25
C GLU A 284 23.17 -8.34 -3.02
N ARG A 285 21.95 -7.88 -2.73
CA ARG A 285 21.37 -6.66 -3.33
C ARG A 285 22.25 -5.42 -3.10
N ILE A 286 22.90 -5.31 -1.95
CA ILE A 286 23.74 -4.18 -1.57
C ILE A 286 25.09 -4.25 -2.30
N GLN A 287 25.74 -5.42 -2.28
CA GLN A 287 26.96 -5.69 -3.05
C GLN A 287 26.72 -5.48 -4.56
N ASP A 288 25.58 -5.91 -5.10
CA ASP A 288 25.18 -5.66 -6.51
C ASP A 288 25.02 -4.18 -6.88
N LYS A 289 24.80 -3.30 -5.89
CA LYS A 289 24.70 -1.85 -6.05
C LYS A 289 26.03 -1.12 -5.80
N LEU A 290 26.92 -1.74 -5.04
CA LEU A 290 28.27 -1.26 -4.73
C LEU A 290 29.33 -1.83 -5.68
N ARG A 291 28.98 -2.84 -6.47
CA ARG A 291 29.85 -3.46 -7.47
C ARG A 291 30.31 -2.42 -8.48
N PHE A 292 31.63 -2.22 -8.52
CA PHE A 292 32.28 -1.36 -9.51
C PHE A 292 31.92 -1.78 -10.94
N ASP A 293 31.55 -0.79 -11.75
CA ASP A 293 31.33 -0.91 -13.19
C ASP A 293 32.58 -0.41 -13.92
N PRO A 294 33.33 -1.27 -14.66
CA PRO A 294 34.55 -0.85 -15.36
C PRO A 294 34.35 0.22 -16.44
N GLU A 295 33.11 0.48 -16.88
CA GLU A 295 32.78 1.59 -17.78
C GLU A 295 32.45 2.90 -17.03
N SER A 296 32.59 2.94 -15.69
CA SER A 296 32.30 4.11 -14.86
C SER A 296 33.55 4.65 -14.14
N GLU A 297 33.82 5.94 -14.33
CA GLU A 297 34.91 6.66 -13.67
C GLU A 297 34.69 6.86 -12.15
N ILE A 298 33.48 6.62 -11.65
CA ILE A 298 33.09 6.89 -10.25
C ILE A 298 32.75 5.59 -9.53
N ALA A 299 33.67 5.08 -8.71
CA ALA A 299 33.41 3.96 -7.81
C ALA A 299 32.53 4.40 -6.62
N THR A 300 31.41 3.71 -6.39
CA THR A 300 30.60 3.92 -5.19
C THR A 300 31.23 3.14 -4.02
N THR A 301 31.90 3.85 -3.11
CA THR A 301 32.64 3.25 -1.98
C THR A 301 31.75 2.78 -0.83
N GLY A 302 30.56 3.35 -0.69
CA GLY A 302 29.57 2.99 0.34
C GLY A 302 28.18 3.55 0.03
N LEU A 303 27.16 3.02 0.69
CA LEU A 303 25.76 3.46 0.56
C LEU A 303 25.15 3.72 1.93
N ARG A 304 24.86 5.00 2.21
CA ARG A 304 24.16 5.44 3.42
C ARG A 304 22.67 5.08 3.37
N VAL A 305 22.10 4.64 4.48
CA VAL A 305 20.65 4.57 4.72
C VAL A 305 20.32 5.02 6.14
N SER A 306 19.13 5.57 6.34
CA SER A 306 18.64 5.95 7.66
C SER A 306 17.87 4.82 8.32
N LEU A 307 18.08 4.66 9.62
CA LEU A 307 17.29 3.83 10.53
C LEU A 307 15.96 4.51 10.92
N ILE A 308 15.73 5.76 10.51
CA ILE A 308 14.49 6.51 10.73
C ILE A 308 13.50 6.26 9.58
N CYS A 309 12.24 6.07 9.94
CA CYS A 309 11.16 5.81 9.00
C CYS A 309 10.74 7.10 8.25
N PRO A 310 10.78 7.13 6.90
CA PRO A 310 10.40 8.31 6.12
C PRO A 310 8.93 8.70 6.27
N LEU A 311 8.03 7.76 6.63
CA LEU A 311 6.60 8.01 6.89
C LEU A 311 6.36 8.77 8.19
N VAL A 312 6.88 8.24 9.31
CA VAL A 312 6.48 8.67 10.67
C VAL A 312 7.57 9.42 11.43
N LYS A 313 8.78 9.54 10.87
CA LYS A 313 9.95 10.22 11.46
C LYS A 313 10.37 9.67 12.83
N MET A 314 10.12 8.38 13.05
CA MET A 314 10.57 7.60 14.20
C MET A 314 11.48 6.46 13.74
N ARG A 315 12.31 5.91 14.61
CA ARG A 315 13.13 4.70 14.33
C ARG A 315 12.26 3.56 13.77
N LEU A 316 12.75 2.87 12.74
CA LEU A 316 12.07 1.74 12.10
C LEU A 316 11.86 0.61 13.13
N GLY A 317 10.62 0.15 13.29
CA GLY A 317 10.29 -1.03 14.10
C GLY A 317 10.32 -2.32 13.27
N VAL A 318 9.81 -2.26 12.04
CA VAL A 318 9.93 -3.33 11.04
C VAL A 318 10.28 -2.75 9.66
N PRO A 319 11.54 -2.85 9.21
CA PRO A 319 11.98 -2.29 7.95
C PRO A 319 11.36 -3.05 6.77
N CYS A 320 10.58 -2.33 5.98
CA CYS A 320 9.86 -2.83 4.82
C CYS A 320 10.30 -2.09 3.55
N ARG A 321 10.30 -2.82 2.44
CA ARG A 321 10.55 -2.30 1.09
C ARG A 321 9.55 -2.92 0.11
N VAL A 322 9.48 -2.36 -1.09
CA VAL A 322 8.81 -3.02 -2.23
C VAL A 322 9.86 -3.72 -3.08
N LEU A 323 9.58 -4.93 -3.56
CA LEU A 323 10.49 -5.70 -4.43
C LEU A 323 10.87 -4.96 -5.73
N THR A 324 9.98 -4.12 -6.24
CA THR A 324 10.18 -3.28 -7.45
C THR A 324 10.94 -1.98 -7.20
N CYS A 325 11.26 -1.65 -5.94
CA CYS A 325 11.90 -0.38 -5.59
C CYS A 325 13.43 -0.44 -5.72
N ALA A 326 14.02 0.58 -6.36
CA ALA A 326 15.45 0.66 -6.66
C ALA A 326 16.31 1.27 -5.52
N HIS A 327 15.70 1.83 -4.48
CA HIS A 327 16.38 2.37 -3.30
C HIS A 327 16.74 1.26 -2.30
N LEU A 328 17.67 1.54 -1.38
CA LEU A 328 17.93 0.69 -0.21
C LEU A 328 17.08 1.10 1.00
N GLN A 329 16.83 2.41 1.18
CA GLN A 329 16.02 2.94 2.27
C GLN A 329 14.69 2.19 2.43
N CYS A 330 14.37 1.82 3.67
CA CYS A 330 13.13 1.16 4.04
C CYS A 330 12.16 2.14 4.72
N PHE A 331 10.90 1.71 4.82
CA PHE A 331 9.83 2.34 5.59
C PHE A 331 9.21 1.32 6.55
N ASP A 332 8.46 1.76 7.56
CA ASP A 332 7.92 0.84 8.56
C ASP A 332 6.69 0.08 8.05
N ALA A 333 6.71 -1.26 8.16
CA ALA A 333 5.62 -2.14 7.73
C ALA A 333 4.28 -1.84 8.43
N VAL A 334 4.32 -1.64 9.75
CA VAL A 334 3.13 -1.52 10.60
C VAL A 334 2.42 -0.20 10.30
N PHE A 335 3.17 0.91 10.31
CA PHE A 335 2.61 2.21 9.99
C PHE A 335 2.16 2.33 8.52
N PHE A 336 2.86 1.69 7.57
CA PHE A 336 2.41 1.66 6.17
C PHE A 336 1.08 0.91 6.00
N LEU A 337 0.90 -0.23 6.68
CA LEU A 337 -0.36 -0.98 6.65
C LEU A 337 -1.49 -0.23 7.35
N GLN A 338 -1.24 0.38 8.52
CA GLN A 338 -2.23 1.23 9.21
C GLN A 338 -2.66 2.45 8.36
N MET A 339 -1.73 3.07 7.64
CA MET A 339 -2.04 4.17 6.71
C MET A 339 -2.97 3.69 5.60
N ASN A 340 -2.64 2.57 4.94
CA ASN A 340 -3.41 2.05 3.82
C ASN A 340 -4.78 1.50 4.23
N GLU A 341 -4.93 0.98 5.45
CA GLU A 341 -6.21 0.58 6.02
C GLU A 341 -7.17 1.79 6.15
N LYS A 342 -6.65 2.94 6.61
CA LYS A 342 -7.41 4.19 6.73
C LYS A 342 -7.64 4.85 5.37
N LYS A 343 -6.62 4.90 4.51
CA LYS A 343 -6.63 5.52 3.18
C LYS A 343 -5.72 4.72 2.23
N PRO A 344 -6.27 3.77 1.43
CA PRO A 344 -5.45 2.96 0.53
C PRO A 344 -4.90 3.84 -0.59
N THR A 345 -3.59 4.09 -0.54
CA THR A 345 -2.83 4.78 -1.61
C THR A 345 -1.81 3.86 -2.25
N TRP A 346 -1.40 2.80 -1.55
CA TRP A 346 -0.43 1.78 -1.99
C TRP A 346 0.74 2.36 -2.77
N THR A 347 1.33 3.42 -2.23
CA THR A 347 2.38 4.24 -2.87
C THR A 347 3.62 4.27 -1.96
N CYS A 348 4.79 3.98 -2.52
CA CYS A 348 6.04 3.85 -1.78
C CYS A 348 6.53 5.22 -1.26
N PRO A 349 6.66 5.43 0.07
CA PRO A 349 6.98 6.73 0.68
C PRO A 349 8.45 7.19 0.51
N VAL A 350 9.20 6.55 -0.38
CA VAL A 350 10.61 6.85 -0.70
C VAL A 350 10.79 7.22 -2.17
N CYS A 351 9.86 6.83 -3.06
CA CYS A 351 9.99 7.11 -4.50
C CYS A 351 8.67 7.16 -5.28
N ASP A 352 7.53 7.25 -4.58
CA ASP A 352 6.18 7.48 -5.09
C ASP A 352 5.69 6.47 -6.16
N LYS A 353 6.30 5.28 -6.19
CA LYS A 353 5.93 4.18 -7.08
C LYS A 353 4.88 3.26 -6.44
N PRO A 354 4.08 2.54 -7.23
CA PRO A 354 3.14 1.53 -6.72
C PRO A 354 3.83 0.52 -5.79
N ALA A 355 3.21 0.34 -4.62
CA ALA A 355 3.62 -0.48 -3.50
C ALA A 355 2.45 -1.39 -3.04
N PRO A 356 1.92 -2.26 -3.93
CA PRO A 356 0.85 -3.19 -3.58
C PRO A 356 1.35 -4.22 -2.56
N PHE A 357 0.43 -4.74 -1.75
CA PHE A 357 0.73 -5.63 -0.61
C PHE A 357 1.57 -6.85 -0.99
N GLU A 358 1.27 -7.45 -2.15
CA GLU A 358 1.89 -8.66 -2.69
C GLU A 358 3.36 -8.46 -3.10
N LEU A 359 3.82 -7.20 -3.19
CA LEU A 359 5.21 -6.84 -3.50
C LEU A 359 5.96 -6.25 -2.30
N LEU A 360 5.32 -6.15 -1.13
CA LEU A 360 6.00 -5.78 0.12
C LEU A 360 6.90 -6.92 0.61
N THR A 361 8.04 -6.58 1.19
CA THR A 361 8.91 -7.53 1.87
C THR A 361 9.66 -6.86 3.01
N ILE A 362 9.87 -7.61 4.09
CA ILE A 362 10.63 -7.18 5.27
C ILE A 362 12.12 -7.44 5.01
N ASP A 363 12.95 -6.40 5.16
CA ASP A 363 14.40 -6.47 4.92
C ASP A 363 15.08 -7.11 6.14
N GLY A 364 15.49 -8.37 6.02
CA GLY A 364 16.05 -9.15 7.14
C GLY A 364 17.37 -8.61 7.67
N LEU A 365 18.24 -8.10 6.79
CA LEU A 365 19.52 -7.51 7.19
C LEU A 365 19.29 -6.23 8.00
N LEU A 366 18.46 -5.32 7.51
CA LEU A 366 18.15 -4.10 8.26
C LEU A 366 17.40 -4.42 9.58
N SER A 367 16.67 -5.54 9.64
CA SER A 367 16.04 -6.06 10.86
C SER A 367 17.02 -6.68 11.87
N GLU A 368 18.25 -6.99 11.49
CA GLU A 368 19.34 -7.40 12.39
C GLU A 368 20.11 -6.17 12.86
N ILE A 369 20.49 -5.30 11.93
CA ILE A 369 21.15 -4.01 12.17
C ILE A 369 20.38 -3.16 13.21
N LEU A 370 19.05 -3.09 13.11
CA LEU A 370 18.22 -2.34 14.07
C LEU A 370 18.25 -2.89 15.51
N LYS A 371 18.68 -4.15 15.72
CA LYS A 371 18.86 -4.77 17.04
C LYS A 371 20.29 -4.62 17.56
N GLU A 372 21.27 -4.67 16.66
CA GLU A 372 22.70 -4.53 16.97
C GLU A 372 23.11 -3.07 17.18
N THR A 373 22.36 -2.12 16.60
CA THR A 373 22.67 -0.69 16.66
C THR A 373 21.93 0.01 17.82
N PRO A 374 22.63 0.78 18.67
CA PRO A 374 22.03 1.65 19.69
C PRO A 374 20.97 2.65 19.16
N GLU A 375 20.10 3.12 20.05
CA GLU A 375 18.94 3.97 19.70
C GLU A 375 19.35 5.36 19.16
N ASP A 376 20.48 5.90 19.63
CA ASP A 376 21.10 7.19 19.24
C ASP A 376 21.56 7.25 17.78
N VAL A 377 21.84 6.10 17.16
CA VAL A 377 22.34 6.06 15.78
C VAL A 377 21.16 6.13 14.81
N GLU A 378 21.07 7.21 14.04
CA GLU A 378 20.01 7.42 13.05
C GLU A 378 20.37 6.97 11.62
N GLU A 379 21.65 6.74 11.31
CA GLU A 379 22.12 6.29 10.00
C GLU A 379 23.21 5.21 10.07
N ILE A 380 23.28 4.39 9.03
CA ILE A 380 24.36 3.43 8.76
C ILE A 380 24.91 3.59 7.34
N GLU A 381 26.13 3.12 7.13
CA GLU A 381 26.77 3.03 5.82
C GLU A 381 27.05 1.56 5.50
N TYR A 382 26.54 1.08 4.36
CA TYR A 382 26.91 -0.22 3.80
C TYR A 382 28.20 -0.11 3.00
N LEU A 383 29.08 -1.13 3.10
CA LEU A 383 30.40 -1.17 2.48
C LEU A 383 30.47 -2.24 1.37
N THR A 384 31.48 -2.13 0.48
CA THR A 384 31.61 -2.93 -0.75
C THR A 384 31.79 -4.42 -0.52
N ASP A 385 32.30 -4.82 0.65
CA ASP A 385 32.39 -6.22 1.11
C ASP A 385 31.05 -6.79 1.60
N GLY A 386 30.01 -5.96 1.76
CA GLY A 386 28.72 -6.32 2.34
C GLY A 386 28.67 -6.26 3.87
N SER A 387 29.68 -5.67 4.51
CA SER A 387 29.60 -5.20 5.89
C SER A 387 28.86 -3.86 5.99
N TRP A 388 28.68 -3.37 7.21
CA TRP A 388 28.05 -2.08 7.50
C TRP A 388 28.73 -1.43 8.70
N ARG A 389 28.56 -0.11 8.86
CA ARG A 389 29.00 0.64 10.04
C ARG A 389 27.99 1.71 10.46
N PRO A 390 27.83 2.01 11.76
CA PRO A 390 27.03 3.14 12.22
C PRO A 390 27.68 4.47 11.82
N ILE A 391 26.85 5.46 11.47
CA ILE A 391 27.30 6.83 11.23
C ILE A 391 26.96 7.65 12.48
N ARG A 392 27.98 8.07 13.22
CA ARG A 392 27.89 9.09 14.26
C ARG A 392 28.32 10.44 13.73
N ASP A 393 27.67 11.50 14.17
CA ASP A 393 28.06 12.87 13.89
C ASP A 393 29.52 13.12 14.28
N ASP A 394 30.30 13.79 13.42
CA ASP A 394 31.72 14.05 13.68
C ASP A 394 31.96 14.94 14.92
N LYS A 395 30.93 15.65 15.40
CA LYS A 395 30.94 16.40 16.66
C LYS A 395 31.18 15.52 17.89
N GLU A 396 30.72 14.26 17.89
CA GLU A 396 31.10 13.32 18.95
C GLU A 396 32.54 12.85 18.79
N LYS A 397 32.97 12.57 17.56
CA LYS A 397 34.36 12.16 17.30
C LYS A 397 35.36 13.26 17.67
N GLU A 398 35.02 14.53 17.50
CA GLU A 398 35.81 15.66 17.98
C GLU A 398 35.82 15.73 19.52
N ARG A 399 34.67 15.59 20.19
CA ARG A 399 34.59 15.56 21.65
C ARG A 399 35.36 14.39 22.27
N GLU A 400 35.28 13.18 21.71
CA GLU A 400 36.07 12.03 22.13
C GLU A 400 37.58 12.27 21.92
N ARG A 401 37.97 12.88 20.79
CA ARG A 401 39.37 13.28 20.49
C ARG A 401 39.87 14.43 21.36
N GLU A 402 39.00 15.29 21.86
CA GLU A 402 39.34 16.39 22.77
C GLU A 402 39.46 15.89 24.21
N ASN A 403 38.52 15.06 24.65
CA ASN A 403 38.52 14.44 25.98
C ASN A 403 39.65 13.40 26.16
N SER A 404 40.18 12.85 25.07
CA SER A 404 41.40 12.00 25.06
C SER A 404 42.71 12.78 24.81
N ARG A 405 42.68 14.12 24.82
CA ARG A 405 43.85 15.01 24.70
C ARG A 405 44.20 15.74 25.99
N THR A 406 43.55 15.43 27.10
CA THR A 406 43.96 15.88 28.43
C THR A 406 45.33 15.27 28.77
N PRO A 407 46.39 16.07 29.00
CA PRO A 407 47.68 15.52 29.42
C PRO A 407 47.58 15.03 30.87
N ASP A 408 48.18 13.87 31.17
CA ASP A 408 48.40 13.43 32.55
C ASP A 408 49.24 14.47 33.29
N CYS A 409 48.59 15.23 34.17
CA CYS A 409 49.28 16.06 35.13
C CYS A 409 49.84 15.16 36.23
N PRO A 410 51.18 15.09 36.43
CA PRO A 410 51.76 14.22 37.43
C PRO A 410 51.30 14.65 38.82
N VAL A 411 50.63 13.75 39.54
CA VAL A 411 50.25 13.97 40.93
C VAL A 411 51.54 14.08 41.76
N VAL A 412 51.85 15.30 42.20
CA VAL A 412 52.95 15.54 43.14
C VAL A 412 52.53 15.02 44.51
N ASP A 413 53.21 13.96 44.94
CA ASP A 413 52.99 13.33 46.24
C ASP A 413 53.47 14.27 47.37
N ILE A 414 52.56 14.67 48.25
CA ILE A 414 52.85 15.54 49.40
C ILE A 414 52.64 14.73 50.68
N CYS A 415 53.70 14.03 51.08
CA CYS A 415 53.78 13.37 52.38
C CYS A 415 53.60 14.37 53.53
N VAL A 416 52.74 14.03 54.50
CA VAL A 416 52.65 14.69 55.81
C VAL A 416 52.77 13.59 56.88
N PRO A 417 53.68 13.71 57.87
CA PRO A 417 54.04 12.60 58.75
C PRO A 417 53.10 12.43 59.96
N GLU A 418 52.99 11.19 60.45
CA GLU A 418 52.35 10.88 61.73
C GLU A 418 53.24 11.21 62.94
N ALA A 419 52.67 11.78 64.01
CA ALA A 419 53.29 11.84 65.33
C ALA A 419 52.25 11.91 66.47
N ASN A 420 52.42 11.04 67.47
CA ASN A 420 51.58 10.82 68.66
C ASN A 420 51.03 12.07 69.39
N GLY A 421 49.82 11.96 70.00
CA GLY A 421 49.33 12.96 70.96
C GLY A 421 48.01 12.72 71.70
N HIS A 422 47.99 11.82 72.69
CA HIS A 422 47.10 11.80 73.88
C HIS A 422 45.54 11.85 73.77
N SER A 423 44.92 10.80 74.33
CA SER A 423 43.56 10.77 74.92
C SER A 423 43.58 11.32 76.38
N PRO A 424 42.45 11.56 77.12
CA PRO A 424 41.27 10.67 77.18
C PRO A 424 39.85 11.25 77.47
N ALA A 425 38.83 10.45 77.08
CA ALA A 425 37.49 10.30 77.70
C ALA A 425 36.50 11.51 77.63
N HIS A 426 35.18 11.38 77.90
CA HIS A 426 34.39 10.33 78.57
C HIS A 426 32.95 10.21 77.99
N SER A 427 32.39 8.98 77.95
CA SER A 427 30.95 8.61 78.05
C SER A 427 29.92 9.15 77.01
N GLY A 428 28.95 8.38 76.49
CA GLY A 428 28.71 6.93 76.55
C GLY A 428 27.27 6.52 76.15
N THR A 429 27.08 5.25 75.72
CA THR A 429 25.97 4.33 76.08
C THR A 429 24.49 4.78 75.87
N ASN A 430 23.55 4.07 75.21
CA ASN A 430 23.48 2.88 74.32
C ASN A 430 22.00 2.70 73.85
N GLN A 431 21.73 1.57 73.15
CA GLN A 431 20.44 0.84 73.02
C GLN A 431 19.61 1.15 71.75
N THR A 432 19.46 0.29 70.72
CA THR A 432 19.16 -1.17 70.56
C THR A 432 17.66 -1.50 70.51
N GLY A 433 17.17 -2.10 69.41
CA GLY A 433 15.78 -2.57 69.28
C GLY A 433 15.37 -3.11 67.90
N LYS A 434 15.72 -4.37 67.59
CA LYS A 434 15.17 -5.22 66.50
C LYS A 434 14.32 -6.33 67.17
N PRO A 435 13.57 -7.20 66.45
CA PRO A 435 12.89 -7.09 65.15
C PRO A 435 11.38 -7.46 65.26
N GLY A 436 10.65 -7.60 64.13
CA GLY A 436 9.30 -8.21 64.12
C GLY A 436 8.72 -8.33 62.71
N SER A 437 7.92 -9.37 62.42
CA SER A 437 7.52 -9.72 61.04
C SER A 437 6.07 -10.18 60.88
N GLY A 438 5.45 -9.79 59.76
CA GLY A 438 4.41 -10.59 59.09
C GLY A 438 2.96 -10.16 59.27
N GLY A 439 2.10 -10.65 58.37
CA GLY A 439 0.65 -10.44 58.37
C GLY A 439 0.16 -9.71 57.12
N ALA A 440 -0.76 -10.32 56.37
CA ALA A 440 -1.40 -9.75 55.19
C ALA A 440 -2.93 -9.81 55.32
N SER A 441 -3.66 -8.88 54.68
CA SER A 441 -4.97 -9.10 54.05
C SER A 441 -5.50 -7.79 53.45
N ALA A 442 -6.56 -7.88 52.63
CA ALA A 442 -7.12 -6.78 51.86
C ALA A 442 -8.25 -6.03 52.59
N GLY A 443 -8.49 -4.78 52.20
CA GLY A 443 -9.65 -3.98 52.62
C GLY A 443 -9.92 -2.82 51.65
N THR A 444 -11.17 -2.58 51.30
CA THR A 444 -11.60 -1.64 50.23
C THR A 444 -12.21 -0.35 50.75
N GLY A 445 -11.82 0.78 50.13
CA GLY A 445 -12.71 1.95 49.89
C GLY A 445 -12.62 3.14 50.86
N GLY A 446 -13.04 4.31 50.36
CA GLY A 446 -13.50 5.44 51.20
C GLY A 446 -12.64 6.72 51.25
N THR A 447 -12.72 7.55 50.19
CA THR A 447 -12.82 9.04 50.27
C THR A 447 -12.10 9.84 51.39
N SER A 448 -11.18 10.74 51.03
CA SER A 448 -11.44 12.22 50.96
C SER A 448 -10.17 13.11 50.86
N ALA A 449 -10.40 14.38 50.51
CA ALA A 449 -9.51 15.52 50.18
C ALA A 449 -8.13 15.66 50.88
N GLY A 450 -7.13 16.27 50.17
CA GLY A 450 -5.76 16.39 50.70
C GLY A 450 -4.72 17.37 50.12
N SER A 451 -5.06 18.35 49.24
CA SER A 451 -4.20 19.51 48.84
C SER A 451 -2.88 19.31 48.07
N GLY A 452 -2.63 20.19 47.08
CA GLY A 452 -1.33 20.46 46.45
C GLY A 452 -0.87 19.51 45.33
N GLY A 453 -0.37 19.97 44.17
CA GLY A 453 -0.31 21.34 43.63
C GLY A 453 0.80 21.49 42.58
N GLY A 454 0.53 22.12 41.42
CA GLY A 454 1.57 22.43 40.43
C GLY A 454 1.11 22.42 38.96
N VAL A 455 0.79 23.60 38.43
CA VAL A 455 0.88 24.06 37.03
C VAL A 455 0.52 23.06 35.91
N VAL A 456 -0.61 23.33 35.24
CA VAL A 456 -0.84 22.94 33.84
C VAL A 456 -0.91 24.23 33.02
N VAL A 457 -0.35 24.25 31.81
CA VAL A 457 -0.44 25.42 30.91
C VAL A 457 -1.65 25.27 30.00
N ASP A 458 -2.59 26.20 30.13
CA ASP A 458 -3.75 26.35 29.24
C ASP A 458 -3.49 27.46 28.23
N LEU A 459 -3.99 27.27 27.00
CA LEU A 459 -3.91 28.22 25.88
C LEU A 459 -5.16 28.12 24.98
N THR A 460 -6.36 28.03 25.57
CA THR A 460 -7.56 28.52 24.86
C THR A 460 -7.57 30.05 24.88
N LEU A 461 -7.48 30.68 23.71
CA LEU A 461 -7.97 32.04 23.52
C LEU A 461 -9.00 32.05 22.38
N ASP A 462 -10.18 32.47 22.80
CA ASP A 462 -11.41 32.76 22.09
C ASP A 462 -11.37 34.09 21.33
N ASP A 463 -12.16 34.17 20.25
CA ASP A 463 -12.64 35.40 19.61
C ASP A 463 -14.00 35.09 18.93
N SER A 464 -14.87 36.08 18.66
CA SER A 464 -16.32 35.80 18.48
C SER A 464 -17.20 36.85 17.76
N SER A 465 -18.41 36.39 17.40
CA SER A 465 -19.65 37.08 16.98
C SER A 465 -19.74 37.70 15.57
N ASP A 466 -20.81 37.46 14.77
CA ASP A 466 -21.69 36.27 14.70
C ASP A 466 -21.87 35.83 13.22
N GLU A 467 -22.97 35.92 12.45
CA GLU A 467 -24.38 36.36 12.60
C GLU A 467 -25.31 35.32 11.95
N GLU A 468 -26.55 35.16 12.43
CA GLU A 468 -27.59 34.41 11.71
C GLU A 468 -28.49 35.33 10.87
N GLY A 469 -28.81 34.92 9.64
CA GLY A 469 -29.81 35.58 8.80
C GLY A 469 -30.24 34.66 7.65
N GLY A 470 -31.55 34.50 7.43
CA GLY A 470 -32.06 33.57 6.43
C GLY A 470 -33.45 33.91 5.88
N GLY A 471 -33.81 33.22 4.79
CA GLY A 471 -35.11 33.33 4.12
C GLY A 471 -35.13 34.24 2.90
N GLY A 472 -36.12 34.01 2.02
CA GLY A 472 -36.35 34.81 0.80
C GLY A 472 -36.11 34.04 -0.49
N ALA A 473 -37.06 34.11 -1.42
CA ALA A 473 -37.00 33.59 -2.78
C ALA A 473 -37.71 34.58 -3.73
N GLU A 474 -37.95 34.16 -4.98
CA GLU A 474 -38.75 34.81 -6.04
C GLU A 474 -37.99 35.75 -6.99
N ASP A 475 -38.63 35.97 -8.16
CA ASP A 475 -37.98 36.17 -9.45
C ASP A 475 -37.88 37.63 -9.94
N SER A 476 -36.99 37.87 -10.91
CA SER A 476 -37.27 38.78 -12.03
C SER A 476 -36.35 38.50 -13.21
N GLU A 477 -36.94 38.20 -14.38
CA GLU A 477 -36.28 38.36 -15.69
C GLU A 477 -36.28 39.86 -16.06
N ASP A 478 -35.28 40.37 -16.80
CA ASP A 478 -35.48 40.88 -18.18
C ASP A 478 -34.29 41.62 -18.85
N THR A 479 -34.21 41.48 -20.18
CA THR A 479 -33.57 42.39 -21.17
C THR A 479 -32.04 42.59 -21.23
N ASP A 480 -31.58 43.37 -22.23
CA ASP A 480 -30.39 43.11 -23.08
C ASP A 480 -29.63 44.41 -23.48
N ASP A 481 -28.64 44.27 -24.36
CA ASP A 481 -28.01 45.26 -25.27
C ASP A 481 -26.75 46.07 -24.85
N SER A 482 -25.61 45.59 -25.35
CA SER A 482 -24.61 46.30 -26.20
C SER A 482 -23.65 47.42 -25.72
N GLN A 483 -22.36 47.06 -25.83
CA GLN A 483 -21.23 47.77 -26.50
C GLN A 483 -20.36 48.86 -25.81
N ASP A 484 -19.12 48.41 -25.50
CA ASP A 484 -17.81 48.94 -25.98
C ASP A 484 -16.96 49.97 -25.18
N SER A 485 -15.90 49.43 -24.52
CA SER A 485 -14.54 49.99 -24.31
C SER A 485 -14.29 51.28 -23.49
N PRO A 486 -13.02 51.57 -23.05
CA PRO A 486 -11.80 50.74 -23.00
C PRO A 486 -11.17 50.60 -21.58
N ALA A 487 -10.08 49.82 -21.45
CA ALA A 487 -9.37 49.59 -20.17
C ALA A 487 -7.93 50.16 -20.10
N PRO A 488 -7.43 50.60 -18.92
CA PRO A 488 -6.00 50.82 -18.63
C PRO A 488 -5.30 49.53 -18.14
N LYS A 489 -3.97 49.58 -17.92
CA LYS A 489 -3.08 48.40 -17.88
C LYS A 489 -2.14 48.34 -16.66
N ARG A 490 -1.52 47.15 -16.52
CA ARG A 490 -0.29 46.77 -15.75
C ARG A 490 -0.54 46.27 -14.32
N GLY A 491 0.30 45.39 -13.77
CA GLY A 491 1.58 44.86 -14.30
C GLY A 491 1.70 43.33 -14.25
N ARG A 492 2.45 42.78 -15.23
CA ARG A 492 2.99 41.42 -15.25
C ARG A 492 4.48 41.55 -15.57
N TYR A 493 5.33 40.93 -14.76
CA TYR A 493 6.73 40.67 -15.10
C TYR A 493 6.84 39.21 -15.56
N ASP A 494 7.82 38.94 -16.41
CA ASP A 494 7.95 37.70 -17.18
C ASP A 494 9.42 37.49 -17.55
N TYR A 495 9.76 36.30 -18.04
CA TYR A 495 11.13 35.84 -18.35
C TYR A 495 12.06 35.66 -17.12
N ASP A 496 13.11 34.83 -17.17
CA ASP A 496 13.74 34.24 -18.37
C ASP A 496 14.04 32.73 -18.27
N LYS A 497 14.26 32.10 -19.42
CA LYS A 497 14.63 30.69 -19.60
C LYS A 497 15.29 30.50 -20.98
N ASP A 498 16.61 30.70 -21.05
CA ASP A 498 17.37 30.50 -22.29
C ASP A 498 18.60 29.58 -22.13
N LEU A 499 19.12 29.08 -23.25
CA LEU A 499 20.14 28.04 -23.32
C LEU A 499 21.56 28.59 -23.48
N VAL A 500 22.55 27.86 -22.95
CA VAL A 500 23.91 27.83 -23.52
C VAL A 500 24.38 26.39 -23.61
N THR A 501 24.85 25.99 -24.79
CA THR A 501 25.52 24.71 -25.05
C THR A 501 26.93 25.01 -25.54
N ALA A 502 27.97 24.61 -24.80
CA ALA A 502 29.35 24.61 -25.27
C ALA A 502 30.25 23.70 -24.41
N TYR A 503 30.94 22.77 -25.08
CA TYR A 503 31.98 21.83 -24.58
C TYR A 503 31.53 20.82 -23.52
#